data_AF-A0A8T5UGB2-F1
#
_entry.id   AF-A0A8T5UGB2-F1
#
_cell.length_a   1.000
_cell.length_b   1.000
_cell.length_c   1.000
_cell.angle_alpha   90.00
_cell.angle_beta   90.00
_cell.angle_gamma   90.00
#
_symmetry.space_group_name_H-M   'P 1'
#
loop_
_entity.id
_entity.type
_entity.pdbx_description
1 polymer ?
#
loop_
_entity_poly.entity_id
_entity_poly.type
_entity_poly.pdbx_seq_one_letter_code
_entity_poly.pdbx_strand_id
1 'polypeptide(L)'
;MLFIIFHFEKNSVTYSNSKEMWPKGFKFFIDFSEDLKTIFIFNTVKNFPEGLTYYDLKKFGNIPHSKIYRMMKDLAEEKCLLIKSDISKETGRPKHLYFLTDKGENKSIDLRQKVGKIFEFINHRFPESGMEFDHEKFLKGATFSVWSSPVEYIMQKDITNEEKLNVLTYMEKDVNGILLKIRKEKQKLQKIFNMKKEE
;
A
#
# COMPACT_ATOMS: atom_id res chain seq x y z
N MET A 1 -9.48 -5.35 7.01
CA MET A 1 -8.25 -6.13 7.33
C MET A 1 -7.00 -5.59 6.62
N LEU A 2 -7.01 -5.33 5.31
CA LEU A 2 -5.86 -4.72 4.59
C LEU A 2 -5.56 -3.26 4.96
N PHE A 3 -6.57 -2.45 5.30
CA PHE A 3 -6.38 -1.08 5.82
C PHE A 3 -5.61 -1.05 7.15
N ILE A 4 -5.72 -2.12 7.95
CA ILE A 4 -5.00 -2.27 9.22
C ILE A 4 -3.51 -2.53 8.94
N ILE A 5 -3.17 -3.31 7.91
CA ILE A 5 -1.78 -3.66 7.57
C ILE A 5 -0.98 -2.42 7.14
N PHE A 6 -1.57 -1.49 6.37
CA PHE A 6 -0.88 -0.28 5.92
C PHE A 6 -0.80 0.83 6.97
N HIS A 7 -1.79 0.95 7.87
CA HIS A 7 -1.74 1.94 8.95
C HIS A 7 -0.66 1.62 10.01
N PHE A 8 -0.22 0.35 10.08
CA PHE A 8 0.88 -0.07 10.95
C PHE A 8 2.24 0.52 10.56
N GLU A 9 2.46 0.78 9.27
CA GLU A 9 3.78 1.23 8.78
C GLU A 9 4.02 2.74 8.95
N LYS A 10 2.96 3.55 9.04
CA LYS A 10 3.07 4.98 9.36
C LYS A 10 3.29 5.22 10.87
N ASN A 11 2.89 4.25 11.70
CA ASN A 11 3.04 4.30 13.15
C ASN A 11 4.29 3.55 13.67
N SER A 12 4.92 2.68 12.87
CA SER A 12 6.16 1.99 13.30
C SER A 12 7.37 2.92 13.48
N VAL A 13 7.33 4.12 12.89
CA VAL A 13 8.38 5.15 13.06
C VAL A 13 8.19 5.97 14.34
N THR A 14 6.98 6.00 14.92
CA THR A 14 6.68 6.75 16.16
C THR A 14 6.42 5.86 17.38
N TYR A 15 6.25 4.55 17.20
CA TYR A 15 6.17 3.56 18.28
C TYR A 15 7.52 2.89 18.53
N SER A 16 8.51 3.66 18.97
CA SER A 16 9.77 3.08 19.48
C SER A 16 9.61 2.37 20.84
N ASN A 17 8.42 2.39 21.46
CA ASN A 17 8.19 1.82 22.80
C ASN A 17 6.99 0.86 22.95
N SER A 18 6.21 0.53 21.90
CA SER A 18 5.30 -0.63 21.98
C SER A 18 6.01 -1.89 21.51
N LYS A 19 6.95 -2.35 22.34
CA LYS A 19 7.42 -3.73 22.30
C LYS A 19 6.22 -4.64 22.57
N GLU A 20 6.09 -5.70 21.76
CA GLU A 20 5.46 -6.98 22.12
C GLU A 20 3.92 -7.07 21.99
N MET A 21 3.40 -6.98 20.76
CA MET A 21 2.20 -7.78 20.39
C MET A 21 2.55 -9.02 19.55
N TRP A 22 3.76 -9.12 19.03
CA TRP A 22 4.21 -10.22 18.18
C TRP A 22 5.57 -10.72 18.66
N PRO A 23 5.87 -12.02 18.57
CA PRO A 23 7.17 -12.56 18.92
C PRO A 23 8.29 -11.79 18.21
N LYS A 24 9.36 -11.45 18.93
CA LYS A 24 10.57 -10.84 18.33
C LYS A 24 11.05 -11.76 17.21
N GLY A 25 11.01 -11.27 15.96
CA GLY A 25 11.35 -12.06 14.77
C GLY A 25 10.18 -12.32 13.82
N PHE A 26 8.95 -11.94 14.16
CA PHE A 26 7.81 -12.07 13.26
C PHE A 26 7.83 -10.98 12.16
N LYS A 27 8.70 -11.16 11.16
CA LYS A 27 8.85 -10.26 9.99
C LYS A 27 7.76 -10.46 8.93
N PHE A 28 6.90 -11.46 9.09
CA PHE A 28 5.89 -11.85 8.10
C PHE A 28 5.08 -10.68 7.53
N PHE A 29 4.50 -9.82 8.39
CA PHE A 29 3.68 -8.69 7.92
C PHE A 29 4.48 -7.60 7.22
N ILE A 30 5.75 -7.42 7.62
CA ILE A 30 6.65 -6.48 6.96
C ILE A 30 6.98 -7.00 5.57
N ASP A 31 7.43 -8.26 5.47
CA ASP A 31 7.79 -8.90 4.21
C ASP A 31 6.59 -8.98 3.26
N PHE A 32 5.42 -9.36 3.77
CA PHE A 32 4.17 -9.38 3.01
C PHE A 32 3.78 -7.99 2.47
N SER A 33 3.94 -6.94 3.28
CA SER A 33 3.66 -5.57 2.88
C SER A 33 4.64 -5.10 1.80
N GLU A 34 5.94 -5.39 1.95
CA GLU A 34 6.95 -5.06 0.94
C GLU A 34 6.73 -5.81 -0.39
N ASP A 35 6.37 -7.10 -0.32
CA ASP A 35 6.00 -7.88 -1.51
C ASP A 35 4.80 -7.26 -2.23
N LEU A 36 3.74 -6.91 -1.49
CA LEU A 36 2.55 -6.25 -2.05
C LEU A 36 2.87 -4.89 -2.68
N LYS A 37 3.64 -4.04 -2.02
CA LYS A 37 4.03 -2.74 -2.58
C LYS A 37 4.86 -2.92 -3.86
N THR A 38 5.74 -3.91 -3.89
CA THR A 38 6.56 -4.20 -5.08
C THR A 38 5.69 -4.64 -6.24
N ILE A 39 4.70 -5.50 -5.99
CA ILE A 39 3.68 -5.87 -6.99
C ILE A 39 2.94 -4.61 -7.49
N PHE A 40 2.56 -3.69 -6.60
CA PHE A 40 1.89 -2.45 -7.00
C PHE A 40 2.78 -1.56 -7.86
N ILE A 41 4.09 -1.46 -7.56
CA ILE A 41 5.06 -0.74 -8.42
C ILE A 41 5.06 -1.35 -9.81
N PHE A 42 5.26 -2.67 -9.90
CA PHE A 42 5.39 -3.35 -11.20
C PHE A 42 4.12 -3.23 -12.04
N ASN A 43 2.95 -3.45 -11.43
CA ASN A 43 1.66 -3.26 -12.13
C ASN A 43 1.47 -1.81 -12.56
N THR A 44 1.87 -0.85 -11.72
CA THR A 44 1.79 0.57 -12.07
C THR A 44 2.69 0.88 -13.26
N VAL A 45 3.98 0.50 -13.24
CA VAL A 45 4.90 0.74 -14.37
C VAL A 45 4.41 0.06 -15.65
N LYS A 46 3.87 -1.16 -15.55
CA LYS A 46 3.33 -1.91 -16.69
C LYS A 46 2.16 -1.21 -17.39
N ASN A 47 1.38 -0.41 -16.66
CA ASN A 47 0.28 0.36 -17.23
C ASN A 47 0.73 1.62 -17.99
N PHE A 48 2.03 1.96 -17.97
CA PHE A 48 2.61 3.09 -18.70
C PHE A 48 3.67 2.59 -19.69
N PRO A 49 3.26 2.08 -20.86
CA PRO A 49 4.20 1.47 -21.83
C PRO A 49 5.24 2.47 -22.37
N GLU A 50 4.90 3.76 -22.42
CA GLU A 50 5.81 4.86 -22.80
C GLU A 50 6.83 5.23 -21.71
N GLY A 51 6.77 4.54 -20.56
CA GLY A 51 7.60 4.79 -19.41
C GLY A 51 6.91 5.69 -18.40
N LEU A 52 7.21 5.42 -17.13
CA LEU A 52 6.65 6.15 -16.00
C LEU A 52 7.70 7.13 -15.49
N THR A 53 7.35 8.42 -15.37
CA THR A 53 8.22 9.34 -14.64
C THR A 53 7.96 9.25 -13.15
N TYR A 54 8.97 9.63 -12.36
CA TYR A 54 8.77 9.80 -10.93
C TYR A 54 7.69 10.83 -10.56
N TYR A 55 7.43 11.83 -11.43
CA TYR A 55 6.36 12.81 -11.22
C TYR A 55 4.96 12.20 -11.41
N ASP A 56 4.83 11.18 -12.27
CA ASP A 56 3.56 10.48 -12.42
C ASP A 56 3.25 9.65 -11.17
N LEU A 57 4.28 9.12 -10.51
CA LEU A 57 4.14 8.48 -9.20
C LEU A 57 3.69 9.43 -8.10
N LYS A 58 4.01 10.73 -8.21
CA LYS A 58 3.56 11.77 -7.26
C LYS A 58 2.03 11.91 -7.22
N LYS A 59 1.33 11.50 -8.29
CA LYS A 59 -0.13 11.53 -8.36
C LYS A 59 -0.78 10.43 -7.50
N PHE A 60 -0.02 9.42 -7.07
CA PHE A 60 -0.54 8.32 -6.26
C PHE A 60 -0.49 8.58 -4.74
N GLY A 61 -0.97 9.75 -4.30
CA GLY A 61 -1.48 9.99 -2.94
C GLY A 61 -0.44 10.22 -1.84
N ASN A 62 -0.86 9.97 -0.59
CA ASN A 62 -0.16 10.37 0.64
C ASN A 62 1.05 9.48 1.04
N ILE A 63 1.64 8.73 0.12
CA ILE A 63 2.85 7.94 0.40
C ILE A 63 4.06 8.91 0.41
N PRO A 64 4.95 8.86 1.42
CA PRO A 64 6.14 9.71 1.44
C PRO A 64 6.96 9.55 0.16
N HIS A 65 7.14 10.67 -0.53
CA HIS A 65 7.85 10.76 -1.80
C HIS A 65 9.23 10.09 -1.75
N SER A 66 10.00 10.34 -0.68
CA SER A 66 11.31 9.73 -0.45
C SER A 66 11.28 8.20 -0.36
N LYS A 67 10.17 7.59 0.11
CA LYS A 67 10.01 6.13 0.14
C LYS A 67 9.82 5.57 -1.27
N ILE A 68 8.92 6.15 -2.07
CA ILE A 68 8.70 5.70 -3.45
C ILE A 68 9.99 5.86 -4.25
N TYR A 69 10.70 6.98 -4.11
CA TYR A 69 11.99 7.20 -4.78
C TYR A 69 13.00 6.12 -4.42
N ARG A 70 13.17 5.82 -3.13
CA ARG A 70 14.10 4.79 -2.68
C ARG A 70 13.73 3.42 -3.24
N MET A 71 12.45 3.04 -3.17
CA MET A 71 11.99 1.77 -3.74
C MET A 71 12.24 1.66 -5.24
N MET A 72 11.95 2.70 -6.02
CA MET A 72 12.21 2.73 -7.46
C MET A 72 13.70 2.64 -7.78
N LYS A 73 14.54 3.32 -6.99
CA LYS A 73 15.99 3.28 -7.11
C LYS A 73 16.53 1.88 -6.81
N ASP A 74 16.10 1.27 -5.71
CA ASP A 74 16.52 -0.07 -5.29
C ASP A 74 16.12 -1.11 -6.36
N LEU A 75 14.89 -1.02 -6.91
CA LEU A 75 14.44 -1.90 -8.00
C LEU A 75 15.22 -1.68 -9.31
N ALA A 76 15.68 -0.46 -9.59
CA ALA A 76 16.55 -0.18 -10.72
C ALA A 76 17.97 -0.74 -10.50
N GLU A 77 18.51 -0.62 -9.29
CA GLU A 77 19.81 -1.22 -8.90
C GLU A 77 19.75 -2.75 -8.99
N GLU A 78 18.62 -3.35 -8.61
CA GLU A 78 18.34 -4.78 -8.80
C GLU A 78 18.11 -5.18 -10.27
N LYS A 79 18.14 -4.24 -11.22
CA LYS A 79 17.84 -4.46 -12.65
C LYS A 79 16.41 -4.94 -12.95
N CYS A 80 15.48 -4.75 -12.01
CA CYS A 80 14.05 -5.00 -12.22
C CYS A 80 13.38 -3.85 -12.99
N LEU A 81 13.96 -2.65 -12.91
CA LEU A 81 13.55 -1.49 -13.68
C LEU A 81 14.71 -0.97 -14.53
N LEU A 82 14.41 -0.57 -15.76
CA LEU A 82 15.33 0.12 -16.67
C LEU A 82 15.03 1.62 -16.60
N ILE A 83 16.09 2.43 -16.47
CA ILE A 83 15.99 3.89 -16.51
C ILE A 83 16.44 4.38 -17.88
N LYS A 84 15.57 5.12 -18.58
CA LYS A 84 15.94 5.87 -19.78
C LYS A 84 15.78 7.37 -19.51
N SER A 85 16.65 8.18 -20.10
CA SER A 85 16.50 9.63 -20.10
C SER A 85 15.47 10.02 -21.18
N ASP A 86 14.42 10.73 -20.78
CA ASP A 86 13.56 11.44 -21.71
C ASP A 86 14.33 12.64 -22.27
N ILE A 87 14.50 12.66 -23.60
CA ILE A 87 15.20 13.72 -24.35
C ILE A 87 14.18 14.75 -24.87
N SER A 88 12.92 14.71 -24.45
CA SER A 88 11.92 15.71 -24.85
C SER A 88 12.40 17.12 -24.48
N LYS A 89 12.74 17.89 -25.52
CA LYS A 89 13.40 19.21 -25.45
C LYS A 89 12.51 20.32 -24.85
N GLU A 90 11.33 19.99 -24.33
CA GLU A 90 10.31 20.97 -23.93
C GLU A 90 10.42 21.44 -22.47
N THR A 91 11.16 20.75 -21.62
CA THR A 91 11.42 21.23 -20.25
C THR A 91 12.87 20.95 -19.87
N GLY A 92 13.65 21.99 -19.55
CA GLY A 92 15.12 21.96 -19.40
C GLY A 92 15.71 21.10 -18.27
N ARG A 93 14.98 20.09 -17.75
CA ARG A 93 15.52 19.06 -16.87
C ARG A 93 15.24 17.67 -17.46
N PRO A 94 16.27 16.81 -17.64
CA PRO A 94 16.06 15.45 -18.10
C PRO A 94 15.16 14.70 -17.12
N LYS A 95 14.12 14.05 -17.64
CA LYS A 95 13.23 13.19 -16.85
C LYS A 95 13.73 11.75 -16.96
N HIS A 96 13.76 11.04 -15.84
CA HIS A 96 14.03 9.61 -15.82
C HIS A 96 12.72 8.86 -15.99
N LEU A 97 12.62 8.10 -17.09
CA LEU A 97 11.53 7.18 -17.37
C LEU A 97 11.93 5.79 -16.91
N TYR A 98 11.04 5.17 -16.13
CA TYR A 98 11.19 3.81 -15.66
C TYR A 98 10.38 2.85 -16.53
N PHE A 99 11.02 1.77 -16.93
CA PHE A 99 10.42 0.67 -17.68
C PHE A 99 10.61 -0.63 -16.93
N LEU A 100 9.63 -1.53 -17.01
CA LEU A 100 9.76 -2.87 -16.44
C LEU A 100 10.68 -3.71 -17.33
N THR A 101 11.63 -4.44 -16.73
CA THR A 101 12.51 -5.38 -17.45
C THR A 101 11.95 -6.80 -17.38
N ASP A 102 12.45 -7.71 -18.21
CA ASP A 102 12.12 -9.15 -18.10
C ASP A 102 12.42 -9.72 -16.71
N LYS A 103 13.51 -9.25 -16.08
CA LYS A 103 13.83 -9.60 -14.69
C LYS A 103 12.76 -9.10 -13.72
N GLY A 104 12.27 -7.88 -13.92
CA GLY A 104 11.17 -7.32 -13.14
C GLY A 104 9.86 -8.07 -13.36
N GLU A 105 9.57 -8.48 -14.59
CA GLU A 105 8.39 -9.30 -14.91
C GLU A 105 8.44 -10.67 -14.22
N ASN A 106 9.57 -11.36 -14.30
CA ASN A 106 9.77 -12.64 -13.61
C ASN A 106 9.64 -12.48 -12.09
N LYS A 107 10.27 -11.46 -11.50
CA LYS A 107 10.12 -11.16 -10.07
C LYS A 107 8.66 -10.86 -9.71
N SER A 108 7.91 -10.19 -10.57
CA SER A 108 6.48 -9.93 -10.38
C SER A 108 5.66 -11.22 -10.36
N ILE A 109 5.97 -12.19 -11.25
CA ILE A 109 5.34 -13.51 -11.25
C ILE A 109 5.62 -14.23 -9.92
N ASP A 110 6.88 -14.29 -9.50
CA ASP A 110 7.29 -14.96 -8.25
C ASP A 110 6.60 -14.36 -7.03
N LEU A 111 6.56 -13.02 -6.94
CA LEU A 111 5.89 -12.31 -5.85
C LEU A 111 4.39 -12.60 -5.83
N ARG A 112 3.72 -12.60 -6.99
CA ARG A 112 2.29 -12.92 -7.07
C ARG A 112 2.00 -14.35 -6.64
N GLN A 113 2.85 -15.32 -7.01
CA GLN A 113 2.72 -16.69 -6.53
C GLN A 113 2.93 -16.80 -5.01
N LYS A 114 3.96 -16.13 -4.48
CA LYS A 114 4.27 -16.11 -3.04
C LYS A 114 3.10 -15.53 -2.24
N VAL A 115 2.57 -14.39 -2.65
CA VAL A 115 1.45 -13.71 -2.00
C VAL A 115 0.13 -14.46 -2.21
N GLY A 116 -0.08 -15.06 -3.39
CA GLY A 116 -1.24 -15.90 -3.69
C GLY A 116 -1.37 -17.07 -2.71
N LYS A 117 -0.27 -17.80 -2.46
CA LYS A 117 -0.24 -18.89 -1.46
C LYS A 117 -0.64 -18.43 -0.05
N ILE A 118 -0.32 -17.19 0.32
CA ILE A 118 -0.74 -16.63 1.62
C ILE A 118 -2.26 -16.43 1.63
N PHE A 119 -2.85 -15.91 0.55
CA PHE A 119 -4.30 -15.77 0.45
C PHE A 119 -5.02 -17.12 0.41
N GLU A 120 -4.49 -18.10 -0.31
CA GLU A 120 -5.01 -19.48 -0.31
C GLU A 120 -4.99 -20.08 1.10
N PHE A 121 -3.88 -19.92 1.83
CA PHE A 121 -3.77 -20.36 3.21
C PHE A 121 -4.83 -19.70 4.13
N ILE A 122 -5.04 -18.38 3.97
CA ILE A 122 -6.07 -17.66 4.73
C ILE A 122 -7.45 -18.19 4.39
N ASN A 123 -7.79 -18.34 3.11
CA ASN A 123 -9.09 -18.85 2.68
C ASN A 123 -9.34 -20.27 3.22
N HIS A 124 -8.33 -21.15 3.17
CA HIS A 124 -8.44 -22.50 3.72
C HIS A 124 -8.66 -22.50 5.24
N ARG A 125 -8.04 -21.56 5.97
CA ARG A 125 -8.14 -21.49 7.43
C ARG A 125 -9.42 -20.81 7.92
N PHE A 126 -10.02 -19.96 7.09
CA PHE A 126 -11.22 -19.17 7.43
C PHE A 126 -12.33 -19.32 6.36
N PRO A 127 -12.84 -20.55 6.14
CA PRO A 127 -13.82 -20.85 5.08
C PRO A 127 -15.18 -20.17 5.31
N GLU A 128 -15.51 -19.84 6.56
CA GLU A 128 -16.80 -19.22 6.94
C GLU A 128 -16.95 -17.75 6.50
N SER A 129 -15.91 -17.15 5.90
CA SER A 129 -15.93 -15.75 5.48
C SER A 129 -16.92 -15.44 4.35
N GLY A 130 -17.44 -16.46 3.64
CA GLY A 130 -18.53 -16.35 2.66
C GLY A 130 -18.26 -15.45 1.45
N MET A 131 -17.09 -14.81 1.37
CA MET A 131 -16.68 -13.97 0.25
C MET A 131 -15.83 -14.78 -0.72
N GLU A 132 -16.30 -14.89 -1.96
CA GLU A 132 -15.44 -15.26 -3.09
C GLU A 132 -14.42 -14.15 -3.35
N PHE A 133 -13.28 -14.19 -2.65
CA PHE A 133 -12.16 -13.29 -2.92
C PHE A 133 -11.26 -13.89 -4.01
N ASP A 134 -11.37 -13.37 -5.23
CA ASP A 134 -10.45 -13.67 -6.33
C ASP A 134 -9.12 -12.92 -6.13
N HIS A 135 -8.22 -13.58 -5.41
CA HIS A 135 -6.91 -13.03 -5.10
C HIS A 135 -6.01 -12.90 -6.34
N GLU A 136 -6.20 -13.73 -7.38
CA GLU A 136 -5.43 -13.63 -8.61
C GLU A 136 -5.76 -12.34 -9.36
N LYS A 137 -7.07 -12.07 -9.54
CA LYS A 137 -7.54 -10.84 -10.18
C LYS A 137 -7.07 -9.61 -9.41
N PHE A 138 -7.12 -9.67 -8.08
CA PHE A 138 -6.57 -8.62 -7.23
C PHE A 138 -5.07 -8.40 -7.49
N LEU A 139 -4.25 -9.44 -7.43
CA LEU A 139 -2.79 -9.33 -7.57
C LEU A 139 -2.35 -8.89 -8.98
N LYS A 140 -3.13 -9.20 -10.01
CA LYS A 140 -2.88 -8.73 -11.39
C LYS A 140 -3.31 -7.27 -11.61
N GLY A 141 -4.39 -6.83 -10.96
CA GLY A 141 -4.98 -5.51 -11.19
C GLY A 141 -4.60 -4.43 -10.18
N ALA A 142 -4.02 -4.78 -9.03
CA ALA A 142 -3.74 -3.82 -7.96
C ALA A 142 -2.56 -2.91 -8.33
N THR A 143 -2.82 -1.61 -8.35
CA THR A 143 -1.87 -0.52 -8.60
C THR A 143 -1.85 0.44 -7.41
N PHE A 144 -0.87 1.35 -7.35
CA PHE A 144 -0.86 2.37 -6.29
C PHE A 144 -2.04 3.34 -6.34
N SER A 145 -2.65 3.56 -7.52
CA SER A 145 -3.81 4.45 -7.65
C SER A 145 -5.02 4.02 -6.81
N VAL A 146 -5.19 2.72 -6.59
CA VAL A 146 -6.26 2.19 -5.73
C VAL A 146 -6.07 2.62 -4.28
N TRP A 147 -4.82 2.71 -3.84
CA TRP A 147 -4.45 2.91 -2.44
C TRP A 147 -4.22 4.38 -2.10
N SER A 148 -3.93 5.19 -3.10
CA SER A 148 -3.63 6.61 -2.96
C SER A 148 -4.83 7.46 -2.61
N SER A 149 -5.97 7.16 -3.23
CA SER A 149 -7.24 7.80 -2.97
C SER A 149 -8.36 6.77 -3.16
N PRO A 150 -8.60 5.92 -2.14
CA PRO A 150 -9.58 4.84 -2.23
C PRO A 150 -10.99 5.38 -2.48
N VAL A 151 -11.30 6.60 -2.01
CA VAL A 151 -12.58 7.27 -2.26
C VAL A 151 -12.69 7.66 -3.74
N GLU A 152 -11.71 8.38 -4.31
CA GLU A 152 -11.74 8.76 -5.73
C GLU A 152 -11.78 7.53 -6.64
N TYR A 153 -11.05 6.48 -6.29
CA TYR A 153 -11.05 5.22 -7.04
C TYR A 153 -12.45 4.58 -7.11
N ILE A 154 -13.19 4.53 -5.99
CA ILE A 154 -14.57 4.03 -5.97
C ILE A 154 -15.49 4.94 -6.79
N MET A 155 -15.31 6.26 -6.70
CA MET A 155 -16.13 7.22 -7.45
C MET A 155 -15.96 7.08 -8.96
N GLN A 156 -14.76 6.75 -9.44
CA GLN A 156 -14.43 6.58 -10.85
C GLN A 156 -14.81 5.21 -11.44
N LYS A 157 -15.18 4.23 -10.60
CA LYS A 157 -15.58 2.91 -11.09
C LYS A 157 -16.91 2.95 -11.82
N ASP A 158 -17.01 2.12 -12.85
CA ASP A 158 -18.25 1.82 -13.57
C ASP A 158 -19.06 0.76 -12.79
N ILE A 159 -19.66 1.20 -11.68
CA ILE A 159 -20.55 0.44 -10.80
C ILE A 159 -21.72 1.34 -10.39
N THR A 160 -22.79 0.76 -9.85
CA THR A 160 -23.98 1.52 -9.49
C THR A 160 -23.73 2.50 -8.34
N ASN A 161 -24.51 3.59 -8.27
CA ASN A 161 -24.39 4.55 -7.16
C ASN A 161 -24.73 3.92 -5.79
N GLU A 162 -25.60 2.93 -5.77
CA GLU A 162 -25.94 2.17 -4.55
C GLU A 162 -24.73 1.34 -4.07
N GLU A 163 -24.04 0.64 -4.96
CA GLU A 163 -22.80 -0.07 -4.63
C GLU A 163 -21.70 0.88 -4.16
N LYS A 164 -21.53 2.04 -4.81
CA LYS A 164 -20.58 3.09 -4.37
C LYS A 164 -20.90 3.53 -2.94
N LEU A 165 -22.17 3.85 -2.66
CA LEU A 165 -22.60 4.30 -1.34
C LEU A 165 -22.32 3.22 -0.28
N ASN A 166 -22.70 1.98 -0.55
CA ASN A 166 -22.45 0.85 0.36
C ASN A 166 -20.96 0.71 0.70
N VAL A 167 -20.08 0.73 -0.31
CA VAL A 167 -18.63 0.64 -0.11
C VAL A 167 -18.11 1.82 0.72
N LEU A 168 -18.54 3.04 0.43
CA LEU A 168 -18.12 4.23 1.18
C LEU A 168 -18.61 4.19 2.64
N THR A 169 -19.83 3.71 2.89
CA THR A 169 -20.36 3.53 4.25
C THR A 169 -19.54 2.52 5.05
N TYR A 170 -19.13 1.39 4.45
CA TYR A 170 -18.24 0.44 5.11
C TYR A 170 -16.87 1.07 5.43
N MET A 171 -16.28 1.81 4.48
CA MET A 171 -15.02 2.53 4.71
C MET A 171 -15.13 3.55 5.86
N GLU A 172 -16.22 4.32 5.88
CA GLU A 172 -16.49 5.29 6.95
C GLU A 172 -16.59 4.61 8.32
N LYS A 173 -17.32 3.49 8.41
CA LYS A 173 -17.47 2.72 9.65
C LYS A 173 -16.13 2.24 10.19
N ASP A 174 -15.25 1.73 9.32
CA ASP A 174 -13.90 1.30 9.69
C ASP A 174 -13.06 2.46 10.25
N VAL A 175 -13.06 3.60 9.56
CA VAL A 175 -12.36 4.81 10.00
C VAL A 175 -12.89 5.30 11.34
N ASN A 176 -14.20 5.34 11.53
CA ASN A 176 -14.84 5.74 12.78
C ASN A 176 -14.46 4.79 13.93
N GLY A 177 -14.37 3.49 13.68
CA GLY A 177 -13.89 2.51 14.65
C GLY A 177 -12.46 2.79 15.14
N ILE A 178 -11.57 3.15 14.21
CA ILE A 178 -10.18 3.54 14.54
C ILE A 178 -10.15 4.87 15.31
N LEU A 179 -10.89 5.88 14.85
CA LEU A 179 -10.98 7.19 15.52
C LEU A 179 -11.48 7.07 16.96
N LEU A 180 -12.45 6.19 17.22
CA LEU A 180 -12.93 5.90 18.57
C LEU A 180 -11.82 5.36 19.47
N LYS A 181 -11.01 4.41 18.98
CA LYS A 181 -9.86 3.88 19.74
C LYS A 181 -8.83 4.97 20.04
N ILE A 182 -8.49 5.80 19.05
CA ILE A 182 -7.55 6.92 19.22
C ILE A 182 -8.07 7.90 20.27
N ARG A 183 -9.37 8.28 20.20
CA ARG A 183 -10.00 9.18 21.17
C ARG A 183 -9.95 8.63 22.59
N LYS A 184 -10.21 7.33 22.79
CA LYS A 184 -10.10 6.67 24.09
C LYS A 184 -8.68 6.74 24.67
N GLU A 185 -7.66 6.40 23.87
CA GLU A 185 -6.28 6.47 24.35
C GLU A 185 -5.81 7.91 24.62
N LYS A 186 -6.22 8.87 23.79
CA LYS A 186 -5.96 10.30 24.04
C LYS A 186 -6.55 10.77 25.37
N GLN A 187 -7.79 10.36 25.69
CA GLN A 187 -8.44 10.70 26.96
C GLN A 187 -7.71 10.08 28.16
N LYS A 188 -7.24 8.83 28.06
CA LYS A 188 -6.44 8.20 29.13
C LYS A 188 -5.16 8.97 29.40
N LEU A 189 -4.42 9.33 28.34
CA LEU A 189 -3.19 10.11 28.46
C LEU A 189 -3.46 11.49 29.09
N GLN A 190 -4.53 12.18 28.68
CA GLN A 190 -4.91 13.46 29.26
C GLN A 190 -5.18 13.37 30.76
N LYS A 191 -5.87 12.31 31.23
CA LYS A 191 -6.09 12.08 32.67
C LYS A 191 -4.77 11.89 33.43
N ILE A 192 -3.84 11.11 32.88
CA ILE A 192 -2.50 10.89 33.47
C ILE A 192 -1.72 12.21 33.56
N PHE A 193 -1.75 13.03 32.50
CA PHE A 193 -1.06 14.33 32.50
C PHE A 193 -1.66 15.32 33.49
N ASN A 194 -2.97 15.28 33.72
CA ASN A 194 -3.63 16.16 34.67
C ASN A 194 -3.33 15.76 36.13
N MET A 195 -3.33 14.45 36.44
CA MET A 195 -2.99 13.97 37.78
C MET A 195 -1.53 14.29 38.18
N LYS A 196 -0.59 14.26 37.23
CA LYS A 196 0.81 14.64 37.47
C LYS A 196 1.07 16.15 37.64
N LYS A 197 0.09 17.00 37.36
CA LYS A 197 0.19 18.46 37.58
C LYS A 197 -0.36 18.90 38.94
N GLU A 198 -1.05 17.99 39.64
CA GLU A 198 -1.67 18.22 40.94
C GLU A 198 -0.83 17.67 42.11
N GLU A 199 0.31 17.01 41.80
CA GLU A 199 1.40 16.63 42.73
C GLU A 199 2.55 17.65 42.66
#